data_AF-A0A1G9YZY8-F1
#
_entry.id   AF-A0A1G9YZY8-F1
#
_cell.length_a   1.000
_cell.length_b   1.000
_cell.length_c   1.000
_cell.angle_alpha   90.00
_cell.angle_beta   90.00
_cell.angle_gamma   90.00
#
_symmetry.space_group_name_H-M   'P 1'
#
loop_
_entity.id
_entity.type
_entity.pdbx_description
1 polymer ?
#
loop_
_entity_poly.entity_id
_entity_poly.type
_entity_poly.pdbx_seq_one_letter_code
_entity_poly.pdbx_strand_id
1 'polypeptide(L)'
;MSEQPVTGGPNGADGQPGANPVSDEAPKTCVMPTGLDDTDPELTLCGRAVKPKEPGQRGPEPQFCDNPKHTPLRAHRRREKAKKLRAGGQVIAPEVLTLSKDQPVTDSTTALPVVRQRWSQVLDEREQFLTRNNAELQQLLLHAAELAEVMEDPEKAGAEIKHVRAQAALDVSTAQTRAEADRRARVEAERRTQQAETVRDEAIDELEALEASTTAQLDQARATVEATEQQAHQDVEAAHAAAATAIETAQGEAEASVTRARAEFDEALRQAQADFERDVAEAREQAQKDADQRVRRAEAEADAKVREHDADAAAARAAEEEAVERADEAVAKAEEMREQAASDRQAAVDAREELDRLRQELTSVKTRADQAEERHRADLAAAQQDAANARAQVEAMQTRMDTAIARHDTETTRLNTEIDRLHTNHNTDRTQWAGQQETVRKAFEAQIGLLNKQIGDLTTALDTARTSENAPAGGGKKGSTK
;
A
#
# COMPACT_ATOMS: atom_id res chain seq x y z
N MET A 1 31.91 21.45 14.97
CA MET A 1 32.41 21.95 13.67
C MET A 1 31.49 21.34 12.64
N SER A 2 30.52 22.12 12.19
CA SER A 2 29.32 21.63 11.53
C SER A 2 29.32 22.16 10.10
N GLU A 3 29.62 21.30 9.14
CA GLU A 3 29.54 21.59 7.72
C GLU A 3 28.29 20.92 7.15
N GLN A 4 27.48 21.72 6.44
CA GLN A 4 26.20 21.36 5.87
C GLN A 4 26.38 20.68 4.49
N PRO A 5 25.48 19.74 4.11
CA PRO A 5 25.44 19.17 2.77
C PRO A 5 24.56 20.01 1.83
N VAL A 6 25.05 20.23 0.61
CA VAL A 6 24.33 20.86 -0.49
C VAL A 6 23.63 19.78 -1.31
N THR A 7 22.29 19.75 -1.27
CA THR A 7 21.44 18.96 -2.16
C THR A 7 21.04 19.80 -3.37
N GLY A 8 21.39 19.33 -4.58
CA GLY A 8 20.86 19.83 -5.84
C GLY A 8 19.54 19.14 -6.21
N GLY A 9 18.61 19.91 -6.76
CA GLY A 9 17.33 19.45 -7.33
C GLY A 9 16.53 20.63 -7.91
N PRO A 10 15.72 20.43 -8.96
CA PRO A 10 15.77 21.24 -10.18
C PRO A 10 14.65 22.28 -10.27
N ASN A 11 14.99 23.50 -10.72
CA ASN A 11 13.99 24.50 -11.14
C ASN A 11 13.82 24.44 -12.66
N GLY A 12 12.69 23.87 -13.09
CA GLY A 12 12.07 24.20 -14.37
C GLY A 12 11.58 25.64 -14.31
N ALA A 13 12.07 26.48 -15.23
CA ALA A 13 11.61 27.84 -15.40
C ALA A 13 10.73 27.90 -16.66
N ASP A 14 9.42 28.01 -16.41
CA ASP A 14 8.45 28.52 -17.36
C ASP A 14 8.83 29.96 -17.73
N GLY A 15 9.47 30.12 -18.89
CA GLY A 15 9.77 31.42 -19.48
C GLY A 15 8.53 31.97 -20.20
N GLN A 16 7.60 32.57 -19.44
CA GLN A 16 6.65 33.53 -20.00
C GLN A 16 7.44 34.66 -20.70
N PRO A 17 7.13 35.03 -21.95
CA PRO A 17 7.64 36.26 -22.55
C PRO A 17 7.05 37.44 -21.78
N GLY A 18 7.87 38.07 -20.94
CA GLY A 18 7.55 39.32 -20.27
C GLY A 18 7.24 40.39 -21.31
N ALA A 19 5.97 40.78 -21.38
CA ALA A 19 5.56 42.02 -22.02
C ALA A 19 6.24 43.17 -21.28
N ASN A 20 7.25 43.76 -21.91
CA ASN A 20 7.80 45.03 -21.45
C ASN A 20 6.67 46.06 -21.49
N PRO A 21 6.35 46.74 -20.36
CA PRO A 21 5.42 47.86 -20.40
C PRO A 21 6.01 48.94 -21.29
N VAL A 22 5.31 49.27 -22.37
CA VAL A 22 5.59 50.44 -23.18
C VAL A 22 5.38 51.65 -22.28
N SER A 23 6.46 52.17 -21.72
CA SER A 23 6.44 53.41 -20.97
C SER A 23 6.04 54.53 -21.93
N ASP A 24 4.87 55.11 -21.68
CA ASP A 24 4.39 56.38 -22.26
C ASP A 24 5.29 57.55 -21.80
N GLU A 25 6.57 57.53 -22.17
CA GLU A 25 7.44 58.70 -22.08
C GLU A 25 7.07 59.65 -23.22
N ALA A 26 6.63 60.86 -22.86
CA ALA A 26 6.38 61.94 -23.79
C ALA A 26 7.55 62.10 -24.78
N PRO A 27 7.29 62.29 -26.09
CA PRO A 27 8.34 62.31 -27.11
C PRO A 27 9.38 63.39 -26.81
N LYS A 28 10.64 62.98 -26.57
CA LYS A 28 11.76 63.90 -26.34
C LYS A 28 11.94 64.81 -27.56
N THR A 29 11.99 66.11 -27.33
CA THR A 29 12.07 67.12 -28.40
C THR A 29 13.50 67.62 -28.60
N CYS A 30 13.80 68.06 -29.82
CA CYS A 30 15.12 68.48 -30.25
C CYS A 30 15.59 69.75 -29.52
N VAL A 31 16.78 69.68 -28.90
CA VAL A 31 17.36 70.75 -28.07
C VAL A 31 18.17 71.79 -28.88
N MET A 32 17.96 71.85 -30.20
CA MET A 32 18.64 72.83 -31.07
C MET A 32 18.02 74.22 -30.91
N PRO A 33 18.79 75.28 -30.57
CA PRO A 33 18.27 76.63 -30.53
C PRO A 33 17.99 77.17 -31.94
N THR A 34 16.73 77.51 -32.21
CA THR A 34 16.27 77.95 -33.54
C THR A 34 16.13 79.45 -33.68
N GLY A 35 15.87 80.18 -32.58
CA GLY A 35 15.75 81.64 -32.59
C GLY A 35 15.96 82.25 -31.20
N LEU A 36 16.27 83.55 -31.19
CA LEU A 36 16.05 84.43 -30.05
C LEU A 36 14.74 85.14 -30.40
N ASP A 37 13.68 84.96 -29.61
CA ASP A 37 12.48 85.76 -29.77
C ASP A 37 12.76 87.14 -29.16
N ASP A 38 12.45 88.22 -29.86
CA ASP A 38 12.65 89.58 -29.34
C ASP A 38 11.71 89.88 -28.15
N THR A 39 10.70 89.02 -27.91
CA THR A 39 9.73 89.18 -26.81
C THR A 39 9.94 88.25 -25.62
N ASP A 40 10.81 87.23 -25.74
CA ASP A 40 11.09 86.28 -24.65
C ASP A 40 12.60 85.97 -24.59
N PRO A 41 13.31 86.29 -23.48
CA PRO A 41 14.73 86.02 -23.35
C PRO A 41 15.07 84.53 -23.24
N GLU A 42 14.11 83.60 -23.33
CA GLU A 42 14.38 82.17 -23.42
C GLU A 42 14.72 81.72 -24.86
N LEU A 43 15.74 80.88 -25.01
CA LEU A 43 16.15 80.35 -26.32
C LEU A 43 15.06 79.41 -26.85
N THR A 44 14.36 79.82 -27.91
CA THR A 44 13.37 78.95 -28.56
C THR A 44 14.06 77.71 -29.14
N LEU A 45 13.64 76.53 -28.68
CA LEU A 45 14.16 75.24 -29.15
C LEU A 45 13.37 74.74 -30.36
N CYS A 46 13.99 73.89 -31.17
CA CYS A 46 13.41 73.36 -32.41
C CYS A 46 12.06 72.65 -32.21
N GLY A 47 11.82 72.01 -31.07
CA GLY A 47 10.54 71.36 -30.74
C GLY A 47 10.19 70.10 -31.55
N ARG A 48 10.95 69.75 -32.60
CA ARG A 48 10.73 68.52 -33.38
C ARG A 48 11.10 67.28 -32.56
N ALA A 49 10.33 66.20 -32.68
CA ALA A 49 10.62 64.93 -32.02
C ALA A 49 12.00 64.39 -32.43
N VAL A 50 12.74 63.84 -31.47
CA VAL A 50 13.99 63.13 -31.70
C VAL A 50 13.68 61.67 -32.00
N LYS A 51 14.35 61.10 -33.00
CA LYS A 51 14.19 59.68 -33.33
C LYS A 51 14.68 58.83 -32.13
N PRO A 52 13.84 57.96 -31.55
CA PRO A 52 14.26 57.13 -30.44
C PRO A 52 15.36 56.15 -30.89
N LYS A 53 16.28 55.88 -29.97
CA LYS A 53 17.39 54.96 -30.21
C LYS A 53 16.86 53.53 -30.33
N GLU A 54 17.31 52.81 -31.35
CA GLU A 54 16.90 51.41 -31.56
C GLU A 54 17.45 50.51 -30.43
N PRO A 55 16.65 49.53 -29.95
CA PRO A 55 17.10 48.58 -28.93
C PRO A 55 18.36 47.84 -29.39
N GLY A 56 19.42 47.84 -28.56
CA GLY A 56 20.68 47.14 -28.84
C GLY A 56 21.83 48.00 -29.36
N GLN A 57 21.61 49.26 -29.74
CA GLN A 57 22.73 50.16 -30.05
C GLN A 57 23.46 50.60 -28.76
N ARG A 58 24.79 50.68 -28.77
CA ARG A 58 25.59 51.21 -27.63
C ARG A 58 25.72 52.74 -27.73
N GLY A 59 25.82 53.45 -26.60
CA GLY A 59 25.99 54.91 -26.53
C GLY A 59 24.83 55.69 -25.88
N PRO A 60 24.95 57.01 -25.65
CA PRO A 60 23.89 57.84 -25.08
C PRO A 60 22.71 58.04 -26.06
N GLU A 61 21.55 58.44 -25.55
CA GLU A 61 20.41 58.79 -26.37
C GLU A 61 20.67 60.04 -27.22
N PRO A 62 20.16 60.10 -28.47
CA PRO A 62 20.30 61.28 -29.33
C PRO A 62 19.54 62.47 -28.75
N GLN A 63 20.10 63.68 -28.88
CA GLN A 63 19.50 64.94 -28.37
C GLN A 63 18.97 65.86 -29.48
N PHE A 64 19.24 65.54 -30.74
CA PHE A 64 18.89 66.36 -31.90
C PHE A 64 18.08 65.54 -32.88
N CYS A 65 17.13 66.17 -33.58
CA CYS A 65 16.36 65.51 -34.63
C CYS A 65 17.18 65.31 -35.91
N ASP A 66 16.67 64.51 -36.84
CA ASP A 66 17.35 64.10 -38.08
C ASP A 66 17.61 65.24 -39.11
N ASN A 67 17.47 66.51 -38.71
CA ASN A 67 17.84 67.64 -39.56
C ASN A 67 19.38 67.77 -39.58
N PRO A 68 20.05 67.70 -40.75
CA PRO A 68 21.52 67.79 -40.84
C PRO A 68 22.10 69.11 -40.33
N LYS A 69 21.28 70.16 -40.16
CA LYS A 69 21.69 71.43 -39.57
C LYS A 69 21.69 71.41 -38.02
N HIS A 70 21.16 70.37 -37.39
CA HIS A 70 20.98 70.25 -35.94
C HIS A 70 22.02 69.27 -35.35
N THR A 71 23.24 69.78 -35.18
CA THR A 71 24.37 69.02 -34.63
C THR A 71 24.87 69.66 -33.33
N PRO A 72 25.57 68.90 -32.46
CA PRO A 72 26.11 69.43 -31.20
C PRO A 72 26.99 70.68 -31.41
N LEU A 73 27.86 70.66 -32.42
CA LEU A 73 28.77 71.75 -32.74
C LEU A 73 28.01 73.03 -33.15
N ARG A 74 26.94 72.90 -33.94
CA ARG A 74 26.12 74.05 -34.35
C ARG A 74 25.29 74.59 -33.20
N ALA A 75 24.77 73.72 -32.33
CA ALA A 75 24.07 74.13 -31.11
C ALA A 75 25.00 74.95 -30.19
N HIS A 76 26.24 74.49 -29.97
CA HIS A 76 27.25 75.21 -29.21
C HIS A 76 27.55 76.60 -29.81
N ARG A 77 27.83 76.67 -31.12
CA ARG A 77 28.09 77.96 -31.80
C ARG A 77 26.92 78.93 -31.70
N ARG A 78 25.68 78.45 -31.76
CA ARG A 78 24.48 79.30 -31.61
C ARG A 78 24.30 79.80 -30.17
N ARG A 79 24.56 78.97 -29.16
CA ARG A 79 24.53 79.38 -27.75
C ARG A 79 25.62 80.42 -27.45
N GLU A 80 26.83 80.24 -27.98
CA GLU A 80 27.91 81.22 -27.85
C GLU A 80 27.59 82.54 -28.56
N LYS A 81 27.01 82.49 -29.75
CA LYS A 81 26.54 83.70 -30.45
C LYS A 81 25.46 84.44 -29.65
N ALA A 82 24.48 83.71 -29.11
CA ALA A 82 23.42 84.29 -28.27
C ALA A 82 23.99 84.88 -26.96
N LYS A 83 24.96 84.21 -26.33
CA LYS A 83 25.65 84.69 -25.12
C LYS A 83 26.41 85.99 -25.39
N LYS A 84 27.11 86.08 -26.54
CA LYS A 84 27.82 87.30 -26.96
C LYS A 84 26.88 88.46 -27.29
N LEU A 85 25.74 88.18 -27.91
CA LEU A 85 24.69 89.18 -28.18
C LEU A 85 24.05 89.70 -26.88
N ARG A 86 23.78 88.82 -25.89
CA ARG A 86 23.27 89.22 -24.56
C ARG A 86 24.27 90.06 -23.76
N ALA A 87 25.57 89.91 -24.02
CA ALA A 87 26.63 90.66 -23.35
C ALA A 87 26.93 92.04 -23.99
N GLY A 88 26.14 92.48 -24.98
CA GLY A 88 26.28 93.81 -25.60
C GLY A 88 27.52 94.00 -26.49
N GLY A 89 28.20 92.92 -26.87
CA GLY A 89 29.44 92.98 -27.66
C GLY A 89 29.21 93.23 -29.15
N GLN A 90 29.66 94.39 -29.65
CA GLN A 90 29.77 94.70 -31.08
C GLN A 90 30.79 93.74 -31.73
N VAL A 91 30.41 93.08 -32.82
CA VAL A 91 31.25 92.09 -33.53
C VAL A 91 32.38 92.82 -34.26
N ILE A 92 33.55 92.95 -33.63
CA ILE A 92 34.81 93.21 -34.34
C ILE A 92 35.33 91.84 -34.80
N ALA A 93 35.36 91.61 -36.10
CA ALA A 93 36.00 90.43 -36.66
C ALA A 93 37.51 90.48 -36.34
N PRO A 94 38.14 89.38 -35.91
CA PRO A 94 39.57 89.38 -35.66
C PRO A 94 40.32 89.57 -36.99
N GLU A 95 40.98 90.72 -37.09
CA GLU A 95 42.00 91.06 -38.07
C GLU A 95 43.13 90.04 -37.92
N VAL A 96 43.18 89.08 -38.85
CA VAL A 96 44.26 88.10 -38.93
C VAL A 96 45.49 88.84 -39.44
N LEU A 97 46.29 89.35 -38.51
CA LEU A 97 47.69 89.71 -38.71
C LEU A 97 48.49 88.44 -38.96
N THR A 98 48.38 87.89 -40.16
CA THR A 98 49.39 87.02 -40.75
C THR A 98 49.83 87.68 -42.04
N LEU A 99 50.89 88.48 -41.96
CA LEU A 99 51.72 88.86 -43.09
C LEU A 99 52.41 87.58 -43.62
N SER A 100 51.65 86.75 -44.35
CA SER A 100 52.26 85.89 -45.36
C SER A 100 52.38 86.74 -46.61
N LYS A 101 53.62 87.08 -46.95
CA LYS A 101 53.99 87.44 -48.32
C LYS A 101 53.45 86.35 -49.27
N ASP A 102 53.08 86.76 -50.47
CA ASP A 102 52.56 85.93 -51.57
C ASP A 102 51.04 85.74 -51.68
N GLN A 103 50.26 86.82 -51.54
CA GLN A 103 49.02 86.95 -52.32
C GLN A 103 48.91 88.30 -53.03
N PRO A 104 48.40 88.32 -54.29
CA PRO A 104 48.29 89.54 -55.08
C PRO A 104 47.25 90.49 -54.45
N VAL A 105 47.70 91.72 -54.18
CA VAL A 105 46.88 92.82 -53.64
C VAL A 105 45.87 93.25 -54.69
N THR A 106 44.64 92.76 -54.59
CA THR A 106 43.48 93.39 -55.21
C THR A 106 42.74 94.21 -54.15
N ASP A 107 43.17 95.45 -53.94
CA ASP A 107 42.31 96.55 -53.49
C ASP A 107 43.00 97.90 -53.77
N SER A 108 42.66 98.50 -54.91
CA SER A 108 43.29 99.72 -55.45
C SER A 108 42.86 101.02 -54.75
N THR A 109 42.18 100.95 -53.61
CA THR A 109 41.60 102.12 -52.92
C THR A 109 42.46 102.65 -51.77
N THR A 110 43.52 101.96 -51.36
CA THR A 110 44.38 102.33 -50.22
C THR A 110 45.74 102.95 -50.60
N ALA A 111 46.17 102.92 -51.87
CA ALA A 111 47.53 103.33 -52.28
C ALA A 111 47.71 104.81 -52.69
N LEU A 112 46.64 105.51 -53.07
CA LEU A 112 46.71 106.88 -53.64
C LEU A 112 47.21 107.99 -52.68
N PRO A 113 46.88 108.00 -51.37
CA PRO A 113 47.29 109.07 -50.46
C PRO A 113 48.81 109.14 -50.23
N VAL A 114 49.49 107.98 -50.21
CA VAL A 114 50.92 107.86 -49.92
C VAL A 114 51.79 108.47 -51.03
N VAL A 115 51.36 108.33 -52.29
CA VAL A 115 52.08 108.88 -53.45
C VAL A 115 52.01 110.41 -53.48
N ARG A 116 50.86 110.99 -53.11
CA ARG A 116 50.64 112.45 -53.13
C ARG A 116 51.53 113.19 -52.14
N GLN A 117 51.78 112.60 -50.97
CA GLN A 117 52.63 113.19 -49.93
C GLN A 117 54.11 113.23 -50.31
N ARG A 118 54.61 112.19 -51.02
CA ARG A 118 56.00 112.19 -51.51
C ARG A 118 56.25 113.25 -52.59
N TRP A 119 55.25 113.59 -53.39
CA TRP A 119 55.41 114.56 -54.47
C TRP A 119 55.48 116.02 -54.00
N SER A 120 54.80 116.37 -52.90
CA SER A 120 54.86 117.74 -52.36
C SER A 120 56.23 118.08 -51.77
N GLN A 121 56.89 117.11 -51.11
CA GLN A 121 58.22 117.32 -50.50
C GLN A 121 59.30 117.68 -51.54
N VAL A 122 59.25 117.08 -52.73
CA VAL A 122 60.21 117.35 -53.81
C VAL A 122 60.06 118.77 -54.39
N LEU A 123 58.85 119.33 -54.36
CA LEU A 123 58.61 120.69 -54.86
C LEU A 123 59.16 121.77 -53.92
N ASP A 124 58.98 121.58 -52.61
CA ASP A 124 59.49 122.52 -51.60
C ASP A 124 61.03 122.60 -51.60
N GLU A 125 61.72 121.48 -51.77
CA GLU A 125 63.19 121.43 -51.85
C GLU A 125 63.73 122.20 -53.07
N ARG A 126 63.01 122.17 -54.20
CA ARG A 126 63.40 122.86 -55.43
C ARG A 126 63.28 124.38 -55.32
N GLU A 127 62.22 124.87 -54.67
CA GLU A 127 62.00 126.31 -54.51
C GLU A 127 63.10 126.94 -53.62
N GLN A 128 63.46 126.29 -52.52
CA GLN A 128 64.54 126.75 -51.63
C GLN A 128 65.92 126.80 -52.29
N PHE A 129 66.16 125.96 -53.30
CA PHE A 129 67.41 125.97 -54.06
C PHE A 129 67.49 127.18 -54.99
N LEU A 130 66.39 127.53 -55.68
CA LEU A 130 66.34 128.65 -56.62
C LEU A 130 66.49 130.01 -55.91
N THR A 131 65.90 130.17 -54.72
CA THR A 131 65.98 131.42 -53.96
C THR A 131 67.40 131.75 -53.49
N ARG A 132 68.17 130.71 -53.11
CA ARG A 132 69.57 130.88 -52.68
C ARG A 132 70.48 131.32 -53.83
N ASN A 133 70.31 130.72 -55.01
CA ASN A 133 71.16 131.01 -56.17
C ASN A 133 70.99 132.46 -56.67
N ASN A 134 69.77 133.00 -56.60
CA ASN A 134 69.49 134.37 -57.01
C ASN A 134 70.11 135.43 -56.06
N ALA A 135 70.21 135.12 -54.76
CA ALA A 135 70.84 136.00 -53.78
C ALA A 135 72.37 136.08 -53.97
N GLU A 136 73.02 134.97 -54.30
CA GLU A 136 74.47 134.93 -54.57
C GLU A 136 74.85 135.74 -55.83
N LEU A 137 74.02 135.69 -56.88
CA LEU A 137 74.22 136.49 -58.09
C LEU A 137 74.14 138.00 -57.86
N GLN A 138 73.25 138.46 -56.96
CA GLN A 138 73.16 139.88 -56.62
C GLN A 138 74.36 140.39 -55.81
N GLN A 139 74.92 139.58 -54.91
CA GLN A 139 76.12 139.96 -54.16
C GLN A 139 77.36 140.09 -55.06
N LEU A 140 77.51 139.22 -56.05
CA LEU A 140 78.63 139.29 -57.00
C LEU A 140 78.60 140.58 -57.85
N LEU A 141 77.41 141.08 -58.20
CA LEU A 141 77.27 142.34 -58.95
C LEU A 141 77.59 143.57 -58.10
N LEU A 142 77.26 143.56 -56.81
CA LEU A 142 77.62 144.63 -55.87
C LEU A 142 79.14 144.70 -55.65
N HIS A 143 79.79 143.55 -55.51
CA HIS A 143 81.24 143.50 -55.28
C HIS A 143 82.06 143.96 -56.51
N ALA A 144 81.54 143.73 -57.72
CA ALA A 144 82.14 144.23 -58.95
C ALA A 144 82.07 145.76 -59.08
N ALA A 145 81.08 146.41 -58.47
CA ALA A 145 80.97 147.87 -58.46
C ALA A 145 81.96 148.53 -57.48
N GLU A 146 82.19 147.92 -56.30
CA GLU A 146 83.15 148.42 -55.31
C GLU A 146 84.61 148.34 -55.83
N LEU A 147 84.95 147.29 -56.59
CA LEU A 147 86.28 147.10 -57.17
C LEU A 147 86.68 148.16 -58.22
N ALA A 148 85.72 148.85 -58.83
CA ALA A 148 86.01 149.91 -59.80
C ALA A 148 86.45 151.23 -59.13
N GLU A 149 86.11 151.46 -57.87
CA GLU A 149 86.37 152.72 -57.16
C GLU A 149 87.72 152.73 -56.41
N VAL A 150 88.37 151.58 -56.25
CA VAL A 150 89.62 151.42 -55.47
C VAL A 150 90.91 151.62 -56.28
N MET A 151 90.84 151.77 -57.61
CA MET A 151 92.04 151.80 -58.47
C MET A 151 92.83 153.13 -58.53
N GLU A 152 92.46 154.17 -57.78
CA GLU A 152 93.17 155.47 -57.83
C GLU A 152 94.00 155.85 -56.57
N ASP A 153 94.12 154.98 -55.55
CA ASP A 153 94.90 155.31 -54.33
C ASP A 153 95.72 154.12 -53.76
N PRO A 154 97.07 154.12 -53.87
CA PRO A 154 97.92 152.97 -53.53
C PRO A 154 98.00 152.62 -52.03
N GLU A 155 97.62 153.52 -51.10
CA GLU A 155 97.64 153.19 -49.67
C GLU A 155 96.44 152.34 -49.22
N LYS A 156 95.26 152.46 -49.89
CA LYS A 156 94.09 151.61 -49.61
C LYS A 156 94.28 150.16 -50.07
N ALA A 157 95.01 149.95 -51.17
CA ALA A 157 95.35 148.61 -51.66
C ALA A 157 96.11 147.77 -50.61
N GLY A 158 96.96 148.40 -49.79
CA GLY A 158 97.69 147.71 -48.71
C GLY A 158 96.79 147.19 -47.57
N ALA A 159 95.72 147.93 -47.24
CA ALA A 159 94.74 147.55 -46.22
C ALA A 159 93.82 146.43 -46.72
N GLU A 160 93.35 146.51 -47.97
CA GLU A 160 92.56 145.44 -48.60
C GLU A 160 93.35 144.15 -48.77
N ILE A 161 94.63 144.20 -49.17
CA ILE A 161 95.47 142.99 -49.26
C ILE A 161 95.61 142.31 -47.90
N LYS A 162 95.73 143.07 -46.79
CA LYS A 162 95.76 142.50 -45.45
C LYS A 162 94.42 141.90 -45.05
N HIS A 163 93.31 142.55 -45.40
CA HIS A 163 91.96 142.04 -45.16
C HIS A 163 91.70 140.75 -45.94
N VAL A 164 92.02 140.72 -47.24
CA VAL A 164 91.91 139.54 -48.11
C VAL A 164 92.80 138.40 -47.60
N ARG A 165 94.01 138.68 -47.13
CA ARG A 165 94.88 137.64 -46.52
C ARG A 165 94.31 137.09 -45.21
N ALA A 166 93.72 137.92 -44.36
CA ALA A 166 93.08 137.48 -43.13
C ALA A 166 91.80 136.67 -43.41
N GLN A 167 91.00 137.09 -44.39
CA GLN A 167 89.81 136.38 -44.84
C GLN A 167 90.17 135.04 -45.47
N ALA A 168 91.18 135.00 -46.35
CA ALA A 168 91.67 133.75 -46.93
C ALA A 168 92.22 132.79 -45.86
N ALA A 169 92.88 133.29 -44.82
CA ALA A 169 93.32 132.47 -43.69
C ALA A 169 92.14 131.90 -42.88
N LEU A 170 91.08 132.69 -42.67
CA LEU A 170 89.84 132.24 -42.02
C LEU A 170 89.09 131.20 -42.86
N ASP A 171 89.04 131.39 -44.18
CA ASP A 171 88.39 130.48 -45.11
C ASP A 171 89.13 129.14 -45.18
N VAL A 172 90.47 129.17 -45.21
CA VAL A 172 91.30 127.95 -45.13
C VAL A 172 91.09 127.24 -43.81
N SER A 173 91.07 127.95 -42.68
CA SER A 173 90.80 127.37 -41.35
C SER A 173 89.40 126.75 -41.27
N THR A 174 88.39 127.43 -41.82
CA THR A 174 87.00 126.96 -41.85
C THR A 174 86.85 125.75 -42.77
N ALA A 175 87.51 125.75 -43.93
CA ALA A 175 87.55 124.63 -44.86
C ALA A 175 88.26 123.42 -44.25
N GLN A 176 89.38 123.62 -43.55
CA GLN A 176 90.08 122.56 -42.82
C GLN A 176 89.21 121.97 -41.69
N THR A 177 88.51 122.82 -40.93
CA THR A 177 87.60 122.37 -39.88
C THR A 177 86.42 121.57 -40.45
N ARG A 178 85.85 122.02 -41.58
CA ARG A 178 84.78 121.29 -42.28
C ARG A 178 85.27 119.96 -42.86
N ALA A 179 86.46 119.92 -43.45
CA ALA A 179 87.05 118.69 -44.00
C ALA A 179 87.34 117.67 -42.89
N GLU A 180 87.83 118.11 -41.73
CA GLU A 180 88.06 117.25 -40.56
C GLU A 180 86.73 116.74 -39.97
N ALA A 181 85.69 117.59 -39.91
CA ALA A 181 84.36 117.18 -39.48
C ALA A 181 83.72 116.16 -40.45
N ASP A 182 83.83 116.36 -41.76
CA ASP A 182 83.35 115.41 -42.78
C ASP A 182 84.12 114.09 -42.70
N ARG A 183 85.44 114.13 -42.50
CA ARG A 183 86.25 112.93 -42.30
C ARG A 183 85.82 112.15 -41.06
N ARG A 184 85.56 112.82 -39.94
CA ARG A 184 85.04 112.18 -38.72
C ARG A 184 83.64 111.60 -38.93
N ALA A 185 82.76 112.33 -39.63
CA ALA A 185 81.43 111.86 -39.96
C ALA A 185 81.46 110.60 -40.86
N ARG A 186 82.37 110.56 -41.84
CA ARG A 186 82.59 109.37 -42.70
C ARG A 186 83.11 108.18 -41.90
N VAL A 187 84.12 108.37 -41.06
CA VAL A 187 84.66 107.29 -40.21
C VAL A 187 83.61 106.78 -39.22
N GLU A 188 82.81 107.66 -38.62
CA GLU A 188 81.69 107.30 -37.73
C GLU A 188 80.62 106.52 -38.50
N ALA A 189 80.27 106.94 -39.73
CA ALA A 189 79.31 106.25 -40.58
C ALA A 189 79.82 104.87 -41.02
N GLU A 190 81.07 104.76 -41.46
CA GLU A 190 81.72 103.48 -41.79
C GLU A 190 81.75 102.54 -40.58
N ARG A 191 82.08 103.05 -39.39
CA ARG A 191 82.05 102.25 -38.15
C ARG A 191 80.65 101.75 -37.84
N ARG A 192 79.61 102.58 -38.02
CA ARG A 192 78.21 102.16 -37.80
C ARG A 192 77.75 101.13 -38.83
N THR A 193 78.17 101.27 -40.08
CA THR A 193 77.89 100.27 -41.13
C THR A 193 78.56 98.95 -40.80
N GLN A 194 79.84 98.95 -40.44
CA GLN A 194 80.55 97.73 -40.02
C GLN A 194 79.89 97.08 -38.81
N GLN A 195 79.49 97.85 -37.80
CA GLN A 195 78.76 97.32 -36.65
C GLN A 195 77.40 96.71 -37.04
N ALA A 196 76.66 97.34 -37.95
CA ALA A 196 75.39 96.82 -38.44
C ALA A 196 75.57 95.55 -39.28
N GLU A 197 76.65 95.47 -40.07
CA GLU A 197 77.02 94.27 -40.83
C GLU A 197 77.41 93.12 -39.88
N THR A 198 78.22 93.38 -38.84
CA THR A 198 78.55 92.37 -37.83
C THR A 198 77.31 91.85 -37.12
N VAL A 199 76.41 92.73 -36.67
CA VAL A 199 75.16 92.31 -36.01
C VAL A 199 74.25 91.53 -36.95
N ARG A 200 74.22 91.89 -38.25
CA ARG A 200 73.45 91.13 -39.26
C ARG A 200 74.03 89.74 -39.44
N ASP A 201 75.35 89.63 -39.57
CA ASP A 201 76.02 88.36 -39.82
C ASP A 201 75.92 87.44 -38.58
N GLU A 202 76.05 87.98 -37.36
CA GLU A 202 75.77 87.26 -36.11
C GLU A 202 74.32 86.75 -36.04
N ALA A 203 73.34 87.57 -36.43
CA ALA A 203 71.94 87.16 -36.46
C ALA A 203 71.64 86.09 -37.52
N ILE A 204 72.36 86.10 -38.65
CA ILE A 204 72.27 85.05 -39.68
C ILE A 204 72.86 83.74 -39.14
N ASP A 205 74.04 83.79 -38.53
CA ASP A 205 74.69 82.61 -37.93
C ASP A 205 73.81 81.99 -36.82
N GLU A 206 73.16 82.81 -35.98
CA GLU A 206 72.22 82.35 -34.96
C GLU A 206 70.97 81.70 -35.57
N LEU A 207 70.43 82.24 -36.67
CA LEU A 207 69.29 81.65 -37.39
C LEU A 207 69.67 80.32 -38.05
N GLU A 208 70.82 80.26 -38.71
CA GLU A 208 71.32 79.02 -39.34
C GLU A 208 71.58 77.93 -38.28
N ALA A 209 72.15 78.29 -37.12
CA ALA A 209 72.33 77.38 -36.01
C ALA A 209 70.99 76.88 -35.43
N LEU A 210 69.99 77.77 -35.33
CA LEU A 210 68.65 77.41 -34.87
C LEU A 210 67.93 76.49 -35.88
N GLU A 211 68.03 76.75 -37.18
CA GLU A 211 67.47 75.92 -38.23
C GLU A 211 68.12 74.53 -38.25
N ALA A 212 69.44 74.46 -38.14
CA ALA A 212 70.18 73.19 -38.05
C ALA A 212 69.77 72.38 -36.80
N SER A 213 69.68 73.05 -35.65
CA SER A 213 69.23 72.42 -34.38
C SER A 213 67.78 71.93 -34.48
N THR A 214 66.89 72.73 -35.05
CA THR A 214 65.47 72.36 -35.22
C THR A 214 65.32 71.19 -36.18
N THR A 215 66.08 71.18 -37.27
CA THR A 215 66.08 70.07 -38.24
C THR A 215 66.59 68.78 -37.59
N ALA A 216 67.69 68.85 -36.83
CA ALA A 216 68.20 67.69 -36.10
C ALA A 216 67.20 67.15 -35.06
N GLN A 217 66.50 68.02 -34.34
CA GLN A 217 65.44 67.62 -33.40
C GLN A 217 64.25 66.98 -34.10
N LEU A 218 63.83 67.50 -35.26
CA LEU A 218 62.76 66.92 -36.07
C LEU A 218 63.14 65.54 -36.62
N ASP A 219 64.37 65.37 -37.09
CA ASP A 219 64.85 64.09 -37.59
C ASP A 219 64.99 63.06 -36.46
N GLN A 220 65.45 63.47 -35.27
CA GLN A 220 65.46 62.60 -34.09
C GLN A 220 64.04 62.20 -33.66
N ALA A 221 63.09 63.14 -33.68
CA ALA A 221 61.70 62.87 -33.36
C ALA A 221 61.07 61.88 -34.37
N ARG A 222 61.34 62.06 -35.68
CA ARG A 222 60.91 61.12 -36.73
C ARG A 222 61.48 59.73 -36.53
N ALA A 223 62.79 59.61 -36.28
CA ALA A 223 63.43 58.33 -36.01
C ALA A 223 62.85 57.64 -34.77
N THR A 224 62.50 58.42 -33.73
CA THR A 224 61.87 57.89 -32.51
C THR A 224 60.45 57.38 -32.79
N VAL A 225 59.66 58.12 -33.58
CA VAL A 225 58.31 57.70 -34.00
C VAL A 225 58.39 56.43 -34.83
N GLU A 226 59.26 56.38 -35.84
CA GLU A 226 59.44 55.21 -36.71
C GLU A 226 59.87 53.96 -35.91
N ALA A 227 60.81 54.12 -34.96
CA ALA A 227 61.20 53.03 -34.08
C ALA A 227 60.05 52.56 -33.17
N THR A 228 59.23 53.49 -32.67
CA THR A 228 58.08 53.16 -31.81
C THR A 228 56.97 52.47 -32.62
N GLU A 229 56.68 52.92 -33.83
CA GLU A 229 55.74 52.29 -34.74
C GLU A 229 56.19 50.88 -35.12
N GLN A 230 57.48 50.71 -35.44
CA GLN A 230 58.04 49.40 -35.77
C GLN A 230 57.99 48.44 -34.57
N GLN A 231 58.28 48.91 -33.36
CA GLN A 231 58.12 48.11 -32.14
C GLN A 231 56.65 47.73 -31.90
N ALA A 232 55.72 48.68 -32.05
CA ALA A 232 54.30 48.41 -31.88
C ALA A 232 53.78 47.38 -32.91
N HIS A 233 54.25 47.44 -34.15
CA HIS A 233 53.94 46.43 -35.16
C HIS A 233 54.46 45.04 -34.77
N GLN A 234 55.70 44.95 -34.30
CA GLN A 234 56.28 43.68 -33.84
C GLN A 234 55.53 43.12 -32.62
N ASP A 235 55.15 43.98 -31.67
CA ASP A 235 54.39 43.57 -30.49
C ASP A 235 52.99 43.05 -30.87
N VAL A 236 52.33 43.69 -31.84
CA VAL A 236 51.03 43.26 -32.37
C VAL A 236 51.15 41.93 -33.11
N GLU A 237 52.17 41.75 -33.96
CA GLU A 237 52.43 40.48 -34.64
C GLU A 237 52.74 39.34 -33.66
N ALA A 238 53.55 39.61 -32.64
CA ALA A 238 53.85 38.65 -31.57
C ALA A 238 52.59 38.28 -30.76
N ALA A 239 51.74 39.26 -30.45
CA ALA A 239 50.46 39.02 -29.77
C ALA A 239 49.50 38.18 -30.63
N HIS A 240 49.43 38.43 -31.95
CA HIS A 240 48.64 37.63 -32.87
C HIS A 240 49.15 36.19 -32.98
N ALA A 241 50.47 35.99 -33.08
CA ALA A 241 51.07 34.66 -33.13
C ALA A 241 50.83 33.88 -31.83
N ALA A 242 50.96 34.55 -30.67
CA ALA A 242 50.67 33.95 -29.38
C ALA A 242 49.18 33.58 -29.24
N ALA A 243 48.27 34.46 -29.68
CA ALA A 243 46.83 34.19 -29.68
C ALA A 243 46.46 33.04 -30.61
N ALA A 244 47.04 32.96 -31.81
CA ALA A 244 46.82 31.86 -32.74
C ALA A 244 47.26 30.51 -32.12
N THR A 245 48.44 30.48 -31.50
CA THR A 245 48.96 29.28 -30.81
C THR A 245 48.06 28.86 -29.64
N ALA A 246 47.57 29.83 -28.86
CA ALA A 246 46.66 29.56 -27.76
C ALA A 246 45.30 29.00 -28.24
N ILE A 247 44.78 29.51 -29.35
CA ILE A 247 43.55 28.99 -29.98
C ILE A 247 43.76 27.56 -30.47
N GLU A 248 44.85 27.29 -31.17
CA GLU A 248 45.16 25.95 -31.68
C GLU A 248 45.34 24.94 -30.54
N THR A 249 46.02 25.34 -29.46
CA THR A 249 46.15 24.52 -28.25
C THR A 249 44.80 24.24 -27.61
N ALA A 250 43.96 25.27 -27.42
CA ALA A 250 42.62 25.10 -26.85
C ALA A 250 41.71 24.23 -27.73
N GLN A 251 41.82 24.33 -29.05
CA GLN A 251 41.12 23.46 -29.99
C GLN A 251 41.58 22.01 -29.86
N GLY A 252 42.89 21.76 -29.82
CA GLY A 252 43.44 20.41 -29.61
C GLY A 252 43.04 19.80 -28.27
N GLU A 253 43.07 20.58 -27.19
CA GLU A 253 42.63 20.14 -25.86
C GLU A 253 41.12 19.82 -25.84
N ALA A 254 40.29 20.66 -26.47
CA ALA A 254 38.86 20.43 -26.59
C ALA A 254 38.56 19.16 -27.40
N GLU A 255 39.25 18.94 -28.52
CA GLU A 255 39.08 17.78 -29.38
C GLU A 255 39.53 16.49 -28.68
N ALA A 256 40.63 16.54 -27.93
CA ALA A 256 41.09 15.44 -27.09
C ALA A 256 40.11 15.14 -25.94
N SER A 257 39.53 16.17 -25.31
CA SER A 257 38.51 16.01 -24.27
C SER A 257 37.24 15.36 -24.82
N VAL A 258 36.75 15.81 -25.98
CA VAL A 258 35.58 15.22 -26.66
C VAL A 258 35.85 13.78 -27.05
N THR A 259 37.03 13.47 -27.59
CA THR A 259 37.41 12.10 -27.97
C THR A 259 37.45 11.19 -26.75
N ARG A 260 38.01 11.66 -25.63
CA ARG A 260 38.05 10.91 -24.37
C ARG A 260 36.65 10.66 -23.81
N ALA A 261 35.81 11.70 -23.76
CA ALA A 261 34.43 11.59 -23.29
C ALA A 261 33.61 10.61 -24.13
N ARG A 262 33.80 10.59 -25.46
CA ARG A 262 33.17 9.60 -26.34
C ARG A 262 33.65 8.18 -26.04
N ALA A 263 34.95 7.97 -25.88
CA ALA A 263 35.51 6.66 -25.54
C ALA A 263 35.02 6.15 -24.18
N GLU A 264 34.95 7.03 -23.17
CA GLU A 264 34.41 6.72 -21.85
C GLU A 264 32.92 6.39 -21.91
N PHE A 265 32.14 7.13 -22.71
CA PHE A 265 30.72 6.86 -22.93
C PHE A 265 30.49 5.52 -23.64
N ASP A 266 31.26 5.21 -24.68
CA ASP A 266 31.15 3.95 -25.42
C ASP A 266 31.56 2.74 -24.56
N GLU A 267 32.55 2.90 -23.68
CA GLU A 267 32.92 1.89 -22.68
C GLU A 267 31.80 1.68 -21.66
N ALA A 268 31.26 2.76 -21.10
CA ALA A 268 30.14 2.69 -20.16
C ALA A 268 28.90 2.04 -20.79
N LEU A 269 28.61 2.34 -22.07
CA LEU A 269 27.52 1.73 -22.81
C LEU A 269 27.74 0.22 -23.01
N ARG A 270 28.96 -0.20 -23.36
CA ARG A 270 29.32 -1.63 -23.49
C ARG A 270 29.20 -2.36 -22.16
N GLN A 271 29.64 -1.76 -21.05
CA GLN A 271 29.48 -2.33 -19.71
C GLN A 271 28.01 -2.47 -19.33
N ALA A 272 27.20 -1.43 -19.55
CA ALA A 272 25.77 -1.47 -19.28
C ALA A 272 25.04 -2.54 -20.12
N GLN A 273 25.43 -2.72 -21.39
CA GLN A 273 24.90 -3.79 -22.25
C GLN A 273 25.29 -5.18 -21.72
N ALA A 274 26.55 -5.37 -21.34
CA ALA A 274 27.03 -6.65 -20.80
C ALA A 274 26.38 -7.00 -19.44
N ASP A 275 26.15 -6.01 -18.58
CA ASP A 275 25.44 -6.19 -17.32
C ASP A 275 23.96 -6.51 -17.56
N PHE A 276 23.30 -5.80 -18.48
CA PHE A 276 21.92 -6.10 -18.87
C PHE A 276 21.76 -7.51 -19.45
N GLU A 277 22.68 -7.94 -20.32
CA GLU A 277 22.67 -9.30 -20.87
C GLU A 277 22.86 -10.37 -19.78
N ARG A 278 23.72 -10.09 -18.79
CA ARG A 278 23.93 -10.96 -17.62
C ARG A 278 22.65 -11.05 -16.78
N ASP A 279 22.04 -9.92 -16.45
CA ASP A 279 20.81 -9.87 -15.66
C ASP A 279 19.67 -10.62 -16.36
N VAL A 280 19.56 -10.48 -17.70
CA VAL A 280 18.56 -11.22 -18.49
C VAL A 280 18.86 -12.72 -18.49
N ALA A 281 20.13 -13.13 -18.58
CA ALA A 281 20.52 -14.54 -18.52
C ALA A 281 20.22 -15.15 -17.15
N GLU A 282 20.57 -14.45 -16.06
CA GLU A 282 20.27 -14.86 -14.68
C GLU A 282 18.76 -14.94 -14.43
N ALA A 283 17.99 -13.95 -14.90
CA ALA A 283 16.54 -13.96 -14.79
C ALA A 283 15.89 -15.13 -15.55
N ARG A 284 16.42 -15.49 -16.73
CA ARG A 284 15.97 -16.66 -17.49
C ARG A 284 16.29 -17.96 -16.77
N GLU A 285 17.50 -18.10 -16.23
CA GLU A 285 17.90 -19.27 -15.46
C GLU A 285 17.03 -19.44 -14.21
N GLN A 286 16.75 -18.35 -13.49
CA GLN A 286 15.88 -18.37 -12.32
C GLN A 286 14.44 -18.74 -12.70
N ALA A 287 13.89 -18.15 -13.76
CA ALA A 287 12.56 -18.48 -14.25
C ALA A 287 12.45 -19.96 -14.66
N GLN A 288 13.51 -20.53 -15.24
CA GLN A 288 13.56 -21.94 -15.61
C GLN A 288 13.61 -22.84 -14.37
N LYS A 289 14.44 -22.51 -13.37
CA LYS A 289 14.48 -23.21 -12.08
C LYS A 289 13.12 -23.18 -11.36
N ASP A 290 12.46 -22.02 -11.34
CA ASP A 290 11.15 -21.86 -10.73
C ASP A 290 10.07 -22.66 -11.48
N ALA A 291 10.13 -22.70 -12.82
CA ALA A 291 9.25 -23.52 -13.64
C ALA A 291 9.45 -25.01 -13.36
N ASP A 292 10.70 -25.49 -13.34
CA ASP A 292 11.04 -26.87 -13.02
C ASP A 292 10.58 -27.25 -11.60
N GLN A 293 10.73 -26.34 -10.63
CA GLN A 293 10.25 -26.56 -9.27
C GLN A 293 8.73 -26.64 -9.20
N ARG A 294 8.01 -25.81 -9.96
CA ARG A 294 6.54 -25.88 -10.06
C ARG A 294 6.08 -27.18 -10.71
N VAL A 295 6.76 -27.63 -11.76
CA VAL A 295 6.48 -28.92 -12.42
C VAL A 295 6.69 -30.06 -11.43
N ARG A 296 7.85 -30.13 -10.76
CA ARG A 296 8.12 -31.17 -9.75
C ARG A 296 7.11 -31.17 -8.61
N ARG A 297 6.67 -29.99 -8.17
CA ARG A 297 5.63 -29.88 -7.14
C ARG A 297 4.28 -30.38 -7.66
N ALA A 298 3.90 -30.02 -8.88
CA ALA A 298 2.66 -30.49 -9.50
C ALA A 298 2.68 -32.01 -9.74
N GLU A 299 3.81 -32.58 -10.16
CA GLU A 299 4.02 -34.02 -10.27
C GLU A 299 3.90 -34.71 -8.92
N ALA A 300 4.53 -34.17 -7.86
CA ALA A 300 4.42 -34.72 -6.51
C ALA A 300 2.98 -34.63 -5.95
N GLU A 301 2.25 -33.54 -6.23
CA GLU A 301 0.85 -33.39 -5.86
C GLU A 301 -0.06 -34.35 -6.66
N ALA A 302 0.24 -34.58 -7.94
CA ALA A 302 -0.47 -35.56 -8.76
C ALA A 302 -0.23 -36.99 -8.26
N ASP A 303 1.02 -37.37 -7.98
CA ASP A 303 1.39 -38.66 -7.41
C ASP A 303 0.74 -38.89 -6.04
N ALA A 304 0.68 -37.85 -5.20
CA ALA A 304 -0.01 -37.93 -3.91
C ALA A 304 -1.51 -38.20 -4.07
N LYS A 305 -2.17 -37.52 -5.02
CA LYS A 305 -3.59 -37.75 -5.34
C LYS A 305 -3.84 -39.13 -5.94
N VAL A 306 -2.93 -39.64 -6.77
CA VAL A 306 -3.04 -41.00 -7.31
C VAL A 306 -2.92 -42.02 -6.17
N ARG A 307 -1.96 -41.86 -5.26
CA ARG A 307 -1.84 -42.73 -4.08
C ARG A 307 -3.06 -42.65 -3.15
N GLU A 308 -3.62 -41.46 -2.96
CA GLU A 308 -4.86 -41.25 -2.20
C GLU A 308 -6.04 -41.97 -2.88
N HIS A 309 -6.22 -41.80 -4.19
CA HIS A 309 -7.24 -42.52 -4.95
C HIS A 309 -7.04 -44.04 -4.94
N ASP A 310 -5.81 -44.53 -5.03
CA ASP A 310 -5.51 -45.96 -4.94
C ASP A 310 -5.82 -46.51 -3.54
N ALA A 311 -5.53 -45.73 -2.48
CA ALA A 311 -5.88 -46.07 -1.11
C ALA A 311 -7.40 -46.07 -0.89
N ASP A 312 -8.11 -45.07 -1.41
CA ASP A 312 -9.57 -44.99 -1.37
C ASP A 312 -10.21 -46.14 -2.14
N ALA A 313 -9.68 -46.49 -3.32
CA ALA A 313 -10.16 -47.61 -4.12
C ALA A 313 -9.85 -48.96 -3.45
N ALA A 314 -8.74 -49.09 -2.74
CA ALA A 314 -8.44 -50.26 -1.92
C ALA A 314 -9.40 -50.37 -0.71
N ALA A 315 -9.66 -49.24 -0.03
CA ALA A 315 -10.60 -49.18 1.09
C ALA A 315 -12.04 -49.47 0.64
N ALA A 316 -12.46 -48.95 -0.52
CA ALA A 316 -13.76 -49.23 -1.10
C ALA A 316 -13.92 -50.71 -1.47
N ARG A 317 -12.88 -51.34 -2.04
CA ARG A 317 -12.88 -52.79 -2.33
C ARG A 317 -12.95 -53.62 -1.05
N ALA A 318 -12.18 -53.27 -0.02
CA ALA A 318 -12.26 -53.94 1.28
C ALA A 318 -13.65 -53.79 1.94
N ALA A 319 -14.26 -52.61 1.84
CA ALA A 319 -15.61 -52.37 2.35
C ALA A 319 -16.69 -53.12 1.55
N GLU A 320 -16.50 -53.27 0.23
CA GLU A 320 -17.36 -54.09 -0.63
C GLU A 320 -17.24 -55.58 -0.27
N GLU A 321 -16.02 -56.09 -0.12
CA GLU A 321 -15.76 -57.47 0.33
C GLU A 321 -16.39 -57.73 1.71
N GLU A 322 -16.21 -56.82 2.68
CA GLU A 322 -16.85 -56.93 4.00
C GLU A 322 -18.39 -56.83 3.93
N ALA A 323 -18.93 -56.06 2.99
CA ALA A 323 -20.38 -55.98 2.77
C ALA A 323 -20.94 -57.26 2.13
N VAL A 324 -20.20 -57.88 1.21
CA VAL A 324 -20.53 -59.18 0.62
C VAL A 324 -20.46 -60.28 1.67
N GLU A 325 -19.40 -60.33 2.48
CA GLU A 325 -19.28 -61.29 3.58
C GLU A 325 -20.44 -61.16 4.57
N ARG A 326 -20.78 -59.93 4.99
CA ARG A 326 -21.95 -59.68 5.87
C ARG A 326 -23.28 -60.05 5.21
N ALA A 327 -23.40 -59.87 3.90
CA ALA A 327 -24.60 -60.28 3.16
C ALA A 327 -24.70 -61.80 3.10
N ASP A 328 -23.60 -62.51 2.84
CA ASP A 328 -23.54 -63.97 2.82
C ASP A 328 -23.82 -64.56 4.22
N GLU A 329 -23.26 -63.97 5.27
CA GLU A 329 -23.58 -64.33 6.66
C GLU A 329 -25.06 -64.10 6.98
N ALA A 330 -25.64 -62.99 6.52
CA ALA A 330 -27.06 -62.69 6.72
C ALA A 330 -27.96 -63.67 5.96
N VAL A 331 -27.57 -64.09 4.75
CA VAL A 331 -28.26 -65.12 3.97
C VAL A 331 -28.18 -66.48 4.67
N ALA A 332 -26.97 -66.89 5.09
CA ALA A 332 -26.78 -68.14 5.83
C ALA A 332 -27.60 -68.19 7.12
N LYS A 333 -27.63 -67.09 7.89
CA LYS A 333 -28.45 -66.96 9.10
C LYS A 333 -29.94 -66.95 8.79
N ALA A 334 -30.35 -66.37 7.67
CA ALA A 334 -31.75 -66.39 7.22
C ALA A 334 -32.18 -67.80 6.78
N GLU A 335 -31.29 -68.58 6.16
CA GLU A 335 -31.51 -69.99 5.82
C GLU A 335 -31.59 -70.85 7.07
N GLU A 336 -30.68 -70.71 8.02
CA GLU A 336 -30.72 -71.38 9.32
C GLU A 336 -32.03 -71.07 10.07
N MET A 337 -32.46 -69.80 10.09
CA MET A 337 -33.75 -69.41 10.68
C MET A 337 -34.96 -69.99 9.94
N ARG A 338 -34.87 -70.17 8.61
CA ARG A 338 -35.93 -70.84 7.82
C ARG A 338 -35.97 -72.33 8.10
N GLU A 339 -34.83 -72.99 8.20
CA GLU A 339 -34.72 -74.40 8.58
C GLU A 339 -35.24 -74.62 10.00
N GLN A 340 -34.86 -73.76 10.96
CA GLN A 340 -35.39 -73.79 12.31
C GLN A 340 -36.90 -73.56 12.32
N ALA A 341 -37.41 -72.57 11.58
CA ALA A 341 -38.85 -72.35 11.48
C ALA A 341 -39.60 -73.50 10.80
N ALA A 342 -38.98 -74.19 9.84
CA ALA A 342 -39.55 -75.39 9.22
C ALA A 342 -39.57 -76.56 10.22
N SER A 343 -38.48 -76.76 10.98
CA SER A 343 -38.39 -77.72 12.07
C SER A 343 -39.43 -77.44 13.16
N ASP A 344 -39.58 -76.20 13.59
CA ASP A 344 -40.56 -75.79 14.61
C ASP A 344 -42.00 -76.00 14.11
N ARG A 345 -42.27 -75.73 12.83
CA ARG A 345 -43.57 -76.04 12.21
C ARG A 345 -43.83 -77.54 12.19
N GLN A 346 -42.84 -78.35 11.84
CA GLN A 346 -42.97 -79.81 11.86
C GLN A 346 -43.21 -80.32 13.29
N ALA A 347 -42.43 -79.84 14.27
CA ALA A 347 -42.64 -80.17 15.68
C ALA A 347 -44.03 -79.75 16.18
N ALA A 348 -44.57 -78.62 15.71
CA ALA A 348 -45.92 -78.19 16.03
C ALA A 348 -47.00 -79.07 15.36
N VAL A 349 -46.75 -79.61 14.17
CA VAL A 349 -47.62 -80.61 13.52
C VAL A 349 -47.59 -81.90 14.31
N ASP A 350 -46.40 -82.42 14.62
CA ASP A 350 -46.22 -83.65 15.39
C ASP A 350 -46.87 -83.53 16.78
N ALA A 351 -46.74 -82.37 17.45
CA ALA A 351 -47.39 -82.09 18.72
C ALA A 351 -48.92 -82.05 18.60
N ARG A 352 -49.47 -81.55 17.47
CA ARG A 352 -50.92 -81.58 17.22
C ARG A 352 -51.42 -82.99 16.96
N GLU A 353 -50.68 -83.77 16.18
CA GLU A 353 -51.01 -85.18 15.93
C GLU A 353 -50.96 -86.00 17.22
N GLU A 354 -49.97 -85.76 18.09
CA GLU A 354 -49.88 -86.40 19.40
C GLU A 354 -51.01 -85.95 20.32
N LEU A 355 -51.38 -84.67 20.31
CA LEU A 355 -52.50 -84.16 21.08
C LEU A 355 -53.84 -84.77 20.60
N ASP A 356 -54.02 -84.94 19.29
CA ASP A 356 -55.20 -85.60 18.73
C ASP A 356 -55.21 -87.11 19.03
N ARG A 357 -54.05 -87.79 19.01
CA ARG A 357 -53.91 -89.17 19.52
C ARG A 357 -54.30 -89.25 21.00
N LEU A 358 -53.79 -88.37 21.84
CA LEU A 358 -54.14 -88.30 23.26
C LEU A 358 -55.62 -87.98 23.50
N ARG A 359 -56.25 -87.15 22.65
CA ARG A 359 -57.71 -86.92 22.71
C ARG A 359 -58.50 -88.16 22.33
N GLN A 360 -58.06 -88.90 21.31
CA GLN A 360 -58.68 -90.18 20.93
C GLN A 360 -58.51 -91.22 22.04
N GLU A 361 -57.33 -91.30 22.65
CA GLU A 361 -57.07 -92.17 23.80
C GLU A 361 -57.92 -91.78 25.01
N LEU A 362 -58.02 -90.49 25.33
CA LEU A 362 -58.89 -89.99 26.40
C LEU A 362 -60.36 -90.31 26.13
N THR A 363 -60.82 -90.16 24.88
CA THR A 363 -62.18 -90.54 24.49
C THR A 363 -62.38 -92.05 24.63
N SER A 364 -61.42 -92.87 24.19
CA SER A 364 -61.44 -94.32 24.37
C SER A 364 -61.46 -94.73 25.84
N VAL A 365 -60.69 -94.04 26.69
CA VAL A 365 -60.67 -94.26 28.15
C VAL A 365 -61.99 -93.86 28.78
N LYS A 366 -62.58 -92.72 28.40
CA LYS A 366 -63.92 -92.31 28.84
C LYS A 366 -64.97 -93.34 28.45
N THR A 367 -65.01 -93.77 27.18
CA THR A 367 -65.94 -94.82 26.74
C THR A 367 -65.72 -96.14 27.50
N ARG A 368 -64.47 -96.53 27.77
CA ARG A 368 -64.17 -97.71 28.60
C ARG A 368 -64.61 -97.53 30.05
N ALA A 369 -64.45 -96.34 30.63
CA ALA A 369 -64.88 -96.00 31.97
C ALA A 369 -66.41 -96.00 32.07
N ASP A 370 -67.12 -95.39 31.12
CA ASP A 370 -68.59 -95.38 31.05
C ASP A 370 -69.13 -96.81 30.89
N GLN A 371 -68.49 -97.63 30.04
CA GLN A 371 -68.84 -99.04 29.90
C GLN A 371 -68.55 -99.86 31.17
N ALA A 372 -67.47 -99.55 31.89
CA ALA A 372 -67.16 -100.19 33.16
C ALA A 372 -68.14 -99.76 34.25
N GLU A 373 -68.57 -98.50 34.27
CA GLU A 373 -69.58 -98.00 35.20
C GLU A 373 -70.94 -98.62 34.91
N GLU A 374 -71.34 -98.73 33.64
CA GLU A 374 -72.61 -99.37 33.27
C GLU A 374 -72.60 -100.86 33.58
N ARG A 375 -71.48 -101.56 33.36
CA ARG A 375 -71.29 -102.95 33.83
C ARG A 375 -71.37 -103.02 35.34
N HIS A 376 -70.73 -102.11 36.06
CA HIS A 376 -70.78 -102.09 37.53
C HIS A 376 -72.19 -101.84 38.05
N ARG A 377 -72.97 -100.94 37.41
CA ARG A 377 -74.39 -100.73 37.73
C ARG A 377 -75.22 -101.98 37.45
N ALA A 378 -74.99 -102.66 36.33
CA ALA A 378 -75.65 -103.92 35.99
C ALA A 378 -75.31 -105.03 37.00
N ASP A 379 -74.04 -105.16 37.37
CA ASP A 379 -73.57 -106.12 38.38
C ASP A 379 -74.15 -105.79 39.77
N LEU A 380 -74.25 -104.51 40.13
CA LEU A 380 -74.87 -104.07 41.38
C LEU A 380 -76.37 -104.36 41.40
N ALA A 381 -77.07 -104.13 40.28
CA ALA A 381 -78.48 -104.45 40.13
C ALA A 381 -78.73 -105.97 40.22
N ALA A 382 -77.86 -106.78 39.58
CA ALA A 382 -77.89 -108.23 39.69
C ALA A 382 -77.62 -108.68 41.13
N ALA A 383 -76.61 -108.13 41.81
CA ALA A 383 -76.30 -108.44 43.19
C ALA A 383 -77.43 -108.03 44.16
N GLN A 384 -78.11 -106.91 43.91
CA GLN A 384 -79.29 -106.49 44.68
C GLN A 384 -80.47 -107.45 44.46
N GLN A 385 -80.68 -107.90 43.23
CA GLN A 385 -81.70 -108.88 42.90
C GLN A 385 -81.39 -110.25 43.52
N ASP A 386 -80.13 -110.69 43.50
CA ASP A 386 -79.68 -111.91 44.18
C ASP A 386 -79.82 -111.81 45.69
N ALA A 387 -79.52 -110.64 46.28
CA ALA A 387 -79.74 -110.40 47.70
C ALA A 387 -81.24 -110.41 48.06
N ALA A 388 -82.11 -109.87 47.21
CA ALA A 388 -83.56 -109.95 47.37
C ALA A 388 -84.07 -111.40 47.27
N ASN A 389 -83.57 -112.17 46.30
CA ASN A 389 -83.88 -113.59 46.13
C ASN A 389 -83.39 -114.42 47.34
N ALA A 390 -82.18 -114.14 47.85
CA ALA A 390 -81.63 -114.80 49.03
C ALA A 390 -82.47 -114.48 50.28
N ARG A 391 -82.92 -113.23 50.45
CA ARG A 391 -83.84 -112.85 51.53
C ARG A 391 -85.17 -113.58 51.42
N ALA A 392 -85.76 -113.65 50.23
CA ALA A 392 -86.99 -114.41 50.00
C ALA A 392 -86.80 -115.92 50.27
N GLN A 393 -85.64 -116.50 49.94
CA GLN A 393 -85.32 -117.89 50.28
C GLN A 393 -85.17 -118.10 51.79
N VAL A 394 -84.51 -117.18 52.51
CA VAL A 394 -84.38 -117.23 53.97
C VAL A 394 -85.75 -117.11 54.63
N GLU A 395 -86.61 -116.20 54.18
CA GLU A 395 -87.97 -116.02 54.70
C GLU A 395 -88.85 -117.26 54.41
N ALA A 396 -88.72 -117.86 53.24
CA ALA A 396 -89.37 -119.12 52.91
C ALA A 396 -88.84 -120.30 53.76
N MET A 397 -87.54 -120.34 54.05
CA MET A 397 -86.95 -121.33 54.97
C MET A 397 -87.44 -121.13 56.41
N GLN A 398 -87.49 -119.89 56.90
CA GLN A 398 -88.04 -119.56 58.22
C GLN A 398 -89.51 -119.97 58.31
N THR A 399 -90.32 -119.62 57.32
CA THR A 399 -91.74 -120.03 57.28
C THR A 399 -91.89 -121.56 57.28
N ARG A 400 -91.02 -122.28 56.55
CA ARG A 400 -90.99 -123.76 56.58
C ARG A 400 -90.57 -124.30 57.94
N MET A 401 -89.57 -123.69 58.58
CA MET A 401 -89.14 -124.05 59.94
C MET A 401 -90.25 -123.79 60.95
N ASP A 402 -90.89 -122.63 60.93
CA ASP A 402 -92.01 -122.29 61.83
C ASP A 402 -93.19 -123.23 61.61
N THR A 403 -93.49 -123.58 60.36
CA THR A 403 -94.53 -124.59 60.04
C THR A 403 -94.13 -125.97 60.57
N ALA A 404 -92.85 -126.35 60.48
CA ALA A 404 -92.35 -127.62 60.99
C ALA A 404 -92.37 -127.65 62.53
N ILE A 405 -92.01 -126.55 63.19
CA ILE A 405 -92.10 -126.38 64.64
C ILE A 405 -93.56 -126.46 65.08
N ALA A 406 -94.47 -125.72 64.46
CA ALA A 406 -95.89 -125.77 64.78
C ALA A 406 -96.49 -127.19 64.60
N ARG A 407 -96.07 -127.92 63.55
CA ARG A 407 -96.44 -129.34 63.37
C ARG A 407 -95.88 -130.21 64.49
N HIS A 408 -94.60 -130.04 64.84
CA HIS A 408 -93.96 -130.78 65.91
C HIS A 408 -94.60 -130.48 67.28
N ASP A 409 -94.97 -129.23 67.56
CA ASP A 409 -95.67 -128.85 68.79
C ASP A 409 -97.07 -129.46 68.84
N THR A 410 -97.78 -129.50 67.71
CA THR A 410 -99.07 -130.19 67.60
C THR A 410 -98.93 -131.69 67.83
N GLU A 411 -97.92 -132.34 67.22
CA GLU A 411 -97.60 -133.76 67.42
C GLU A 411 -97.19 -134.05 68.86
N THR A 412 -96.39 -133.18 69.47
CA THR A 412 -95.96 -133.28 70.88
C THR A 412 -97.16 -133.13 71.82
N THR A 413 -98.06 -132.19 71.55
CA THR A 413 -99.30 -132.02 72.31
C THR A 413 -100.21 -133.24 72.17
N ARG A 414 -100.34 -133.80 70.95
CA ARG A 414 -101.07 -135.04 70.70
C ARG A 414 -100.48 -136.22 71.48
N LEU A 415 -99.16 -136.40 71.42
CA LEU A 415 -98.45 -137.47 72.13
C LEU A 415 -98.55 -137.30 73.65
N ASN A 416 -98.43 -136.08 74.18
CA ASN A 416 -98.63 -135.82 75.61
C ASN A 416 -100.07 -136.12 76.05
N THR A 417 -101.06 -135.74 75.25
CA THR A 417 -102.47 -136.09 75.50
C THR A 417 -102.67 -137.61 75.48
N GLU A 418 -101.98 -138.32 74.59
CA GLU A 418 -102.04 -139.78 74.50
C GLU A 418 -101.32 -140.46 75.68
N ILE A 419 -100.20 -139.91 76.15
CA ILE A 419 -99.52 -140.34 77.38
C ILE A 419 -100.43 -140.10 78.60
N ASP A 420 -101.05 -138.94 78.74
CA ASP A 420 -101.97 -138.64 79.84
C ASP A 420 -103.19 -139.56 79.83
N ARG A 421 -103.72 -139.86 78.64
CA ARG A 421 -104.79 -140.84 78.46
C ARG A 421 -104.33 -142.24 78.87
N LEU A 422 -103.13 -142.68 78.47
CA LEU A 422 -102.56 -143.97 78.86
C LEU A 422 -102.31 -144.04 80.37
N HIS A 423 -101.81 -142.98 81.00
CA HIS A 423 -101.67 -142.89 82.46
C HIS A 423 -103.01 -142.95 83.18
N THR A 424 -104.03 -142.28 82.65
CA THR A 424 -105.38 -142.29 83.22
C THR A 424 -106.00 -143.69 83.12
N ASN A 425 -105.86 -144.34 81.97
CA ASN A 425 -106.30 -145.73 81.77
C ASN A 425 -105.53 -146.68 82.69
N HIS A 426 -104.20 -146.59 82.76
CA HIS A 426 -103.38 -147.41 83.64
C HIS A 426 -103.76 -147.23 85.12
N ASN A 427 -104.01 -146.00 85.57
CA ASN A 427 -104.47 -145.74 86.93
C ASN A 427 -105.87 -146.30 87.20
N THR A 428 -106.75 -146.25 86.21
CA THR A 428 -108.10 -146.84 86.26
C THR A 428 -108.01 -148.37 86.34
N ASP A 429 -107.19 -148.99 85.49
CA ASP A 429 -106.94 -150.43 85.50
C ASP A 429 -106.30 -150.86 86.83
N ARG A 430 -105.36 -150.07 87.36
CA ARG A 430 -104.73 -150.31 88.66
C ARG A 430 -105.72 -150.21 89.82
N THR A 431 -106.65 -149.26 89.79
CA THR A 431 -107.70 -149.12 90.82
C THR A 431 -108.74 -150.22 90.71
N GLN A 432 -109.14 -150.62 89.49
CA GLN A 432 -110.00 -151.78 89.27
C GLN A 432 -109.34 -153.08 89.75
N TRP A 433 -108.06 -153.27 89.43
CA TRP A 433 -107.28 -154.44 89.87
C TRP A 433 -107.12 -154.48 91.39
N ALA A 434 -106.86 -153.33 92.03
CA ALA A 434 -106.84 -153.22 93.49
C ALA A 434 -108.22 -153.56 94.11
N GLY A 435 -109.31 -153.13 93.48
CA GLY A 435 -110.68 -153.50 93.88
C GLY A 435 -110.95 -155.00 93.72
N GLN A 436 -110.48 -155.63 92.64
CA GLN A 436 -110.58 -157.07 92.42
C GLN A 436 -109.77 -157.86 93.46
N GLN A 437 -108.52 -157.44 93.75
CA GLN A 437 -107.68 -158.04 94.79
C GLN A 437 -108.34 -157.95 96.17
N GLU A 438 -108.92 -156.80 96.51
CA GLU A 438 -109.64 -156.64 97.78
C GLU A 438 -110.91 -157.52 97.84
N THR A 439 -111.59 -157.72 96.72
CA THR A 439 -112.75 -158.62 96.63
C THR A 439 -112.34 -160.08 96.81
N VAL A 440 -111.26 -160.51 96.14
CA VAL A 440 -110.68 -161.86 96.28
C VAL A 440 -110.18 -162.09 97.71
N ARG A 441 -109.49 -161.11 98.29
CA ARG A 441 -109.03 -161.14 99.67
C ARG A 441 -110.19 -161.30 100.65
N LYS A 442 -111.27 -160.52 100.51
CA LYS A 442 -112.48 -160.66 101.35
C LYS A 442 -113.17 -162.02 101.17
N ALA A 443 -113.18 -162.56 99.95
CA ALA A 443 -113.70 -163.91 99.71
C ALA A 443 -112.84 -164.98 100.41
N PHE A 444 -111.51 -164.87 100.36
CA PHE A 444 -110.60 -165.74 101.10
C PHE A 444 -110.75 -165.58 102.63
N GLU A 445 -110.84 -164.35 103.14
CA GLU A 445 -111.08 -164.08 104.57
C GLU A 445 -112.41 -164.71 105.04
N ALA A 446 -113.47 -164.60 104.24
CA ALA A 446 -114.76 -165.24 104.53
C ALA A 446 -114.67 -166.77 104.51
N GLN A 447 -113.93 -167.35 103.56
CA GLN A 447 -113.74 -168.80 103.45
C GLN A 447 -112.87 -169.36 104.57
N ILE A 448 -111.83 -168.63 104.99
CA ILE A 448 -111.04 -168.91 106.19
C ILE A 448 -111.92 -168.82 107.45
N GLY A 449 -112.78 -167.81 107.54
CA GLY A 449 -113.76 -167.69 108.63
C GLY A 449 -114.71 -168.88 108.71
N LEU A 450 -115.17 -169.37 107.55
CA LEU A 450 -116.03 -170.57 107.46
C LEU A 450 -115.27 -171.83 107.91
N LEU A 451 -114.04 -172.01 107.45
CA LEU A 451 -113.17 -173.14 107.83
C LEU A 451 -112.83 -173.10 109.33
N ASN A 452 -112.52 -171.94 109.89
CA ASN A 452 -112.27 -171.78 111.32
C ASN A 452 -113.52 -172.08 112.16
N LYS A 453 -114.70 -171.70 111.67
CA LYS A 453 -115.96 -172.09 112.31
C LYS A 453 -116.17 -173.61 112.26
N GLN A 454 -115.94 -174.25 111.11
CA GLN A 454 -116.04 -175.70 110.97
C GLN A 454 -115.03 -176.43 111.87
N ILE A 455 -113.79 -175.93 111.99
CA ILE A 455 -112.79 -176.43 112.93
C ILE A 455 -113.28 -176.26 114.36
N GLY A 456 -113.84 -175.10 114.72
CA GLY A 456 -114.41 -174.85 116.04
C GLY A 456 -115.57 -175.79 116.38
N ASP A 457 -116.48 -176.00 115.44
CA ASP A 457 -117.62 -176.93 115.59
C ASP A 457 -117.12 -178.38 115.74
N LEU A 458 -116.12 -178.79 114.96
CA LEU A 458 -115.48 -180.10 115.06
C LEU A 458 -114.71 -180.28 116.38
N THR A 459 -114.02 -179.24 116.85
CA THR A 459 -113.27 -179.27 118.12
C THR A 459 -114.23 -179.38 119.30
N THR A 460 -115.34 -178.64 119.26
CA THR A 460 -116.42 -178.72 120.26
C THR A 460 -117.08 -180.09 120.25
N ALA A 461 -117.35 -180.66 119.05
CA ALA A 461 -117.86 -182.02 118.92
C ALA A 461 -116.87 -183.07 119.46
N LEU A 462 -115.56 -182.86 119.24
CA LEU A 462 -114.51 -183.72 119.75
C LEU A 462 -114.42 -183.65 121.28
N ASP A 463 -114.49 -182.46 121.88
CA ASP A 463 -114.47 -182.28 123.34
C ASP A 463 -115.74 -182.83 124.01
N THR A 464 -116.89 -182.73 123.33
CA THR A 464 -118.15 -183.34 123.78
C THR A 464 -118.05 -184.88 123.74
N ALA A 465 -117.42 -185.44 122.70
CA ALA A 465 -117.17 -186.88 122.62
C ALA A 465 -116.16 -187.35 123.69
N ARG A 466 -115.10 -186.58 123.92
CA ARG A 466 -114.00 -186.93 124.83
C ARG A 466 -114.36 -186.86 126.30
N THR A 467 -115.36 -186.07 126.67
CA THR A 467 -115.89 -186.03 128.04
C THR A 467 -116.99 -187.06 128.31
N SER A 468 -117.52 -187.71 127.27
CA SER A 468 -118.56 -188.75 127.41
C SER A 468 -118.04 -190.14 127.78
N GLU A 469 -116.71 -190.35 127.81
CA GLU A 469 -116.13 -191.68 127.98
C GLU A 469 -115.60 -191.98 129.42
N ASN A 470 -115.76 -191.07 130.39
CA ASN A 470 -115.31 -191.29 131.78
C ASN A 470 -116.15 -190.57 132.86
N ALA A 471 -117.46 -190.82 132.92
CA ALA A 471 -118.25 -190.51 134.12
C ALA A 471 -119.39 -191.52 134.35
N PRO A 472 -119.53 -192.06 135.57
CA PRO A 472 -120.66 -192.92 135.93
C PRO A 472 -121.93 -192.11 136.22
N ALA A 473 -123.07 -192.77 136.04
CA ALA A 473 -124.37 -192.54 136.67
C ALA A 473 -124.62 -191.16 137.33
N GLY A 474 -125.50 -190.35 136.73
CA GLY A 474 -125.89 -189.09 137.35
C GLY A 474 -127.07 -188.41 136.67
N GLY A 475 -128.26 -188.96 136.93
CA GLY A 475 -129.56 -188.49 136.45
C GLY A 475 -129.76 -186.99 136.28
N GLY A 476 -130.62 -186.69 135.30
CA GLY A 476 -131.91 -186.14 135.68
C GLY A 476 -132.21 -184.71 135.23
N LYS A 477 -133.29 -184.68 134.43
CA LYS A 477 -134.43 -183.76 134.54
C LYS A 477 -134.28 -182.29 134.09
N LYS A 478 -135.04 -182.04 133.01
CA LYS A 478 -136.15 -181.06 132.88
C LYS A 478 -135.81 -179.57 132.76
N GLY A 479 -136.14 -178.98 131.60
CA GLY A 479 -136.51 -177.56 131.47
C GLY A 479 -136.58 -177.01 130.03
N SER A 480 -137.82 -176.74 129.54
CA SER A 480 -138.22 -175.81 128.44
C SER A 480 -137.88 -176.17 126.96
N THR A 481 -138.85 -176.58 126.12
CA THR A 481 -138.59 -177.04 124.73
C THR A 481 -139.50 -176.46 123.64
N LYS A 482 -138.89 -175.93 122.57
CA LYS A 482 -139.29 -176.18 121.17
C LYS A 482 -138.11 -175.97 120.23
#